data_AF-A0A4Q2ZGL8-F1
#
_entry.id   AF-A0A4Q2ZGL8-F1
#
_cell.length_a   1.000
_cell.length_b   1.000
_cell.length_c   1.000
_cell.angle_alpha   90.00
_cell.angle_beta   90.00
_cell.angle_gamma   90.00
#
_symmetry.space_group_name_H-M   'P 1'
#
loop_
_entity.id
_entity.type
_entity.pdbx_description
1 polymer ?
#
loop_
_entity_poly.entity_id
_entity_poly.type
_entity_poly.pdbx_seq_one_letter_code
_entity_poly.pdbx_strand_id
1 'polypeptide(L)'
;MIQRVPCLECGAEILPATAEATGGVCMACKQGIRKSIEVSKKYYEELKKYDPMRALWESLVNRVYKTEEGFDGLTEDEQMYVAVTVLDGEVNNGGMDQFFFNSSGSYYDTAVNGLIELKATNALRLLTEAGELVFNGKVSQDREERWEVLKFAYEDGPEPAWVQGLERIDGEYWADPDQMGEKLEAFARDRGLVQPFEIGPGNENGTR
;
A
#
# COMPACT_ATOMS: atom_id res chain seq x y z
N MET A 1 19.59 -1.02 -45.40
CA MET A 1 18.52 -1.29 -44.43
C MET A 1 18.26 -2.78 -44.43
N ILE A 2 18.36 -3.45 -43.27
CA ILE A 2 18.03 -4.89 -43.17
C ILE A 2 16.51 -4.98 -43.04
N GLN A 3 15.85 -5.59 -44.01
CA GLN A 3 14.40 -5.81 -44.00
C GLN A 3 14.08 -6.89 -42.96
N ARG A 4 13.30 -6.53 -41.93
CA ARG A 4 12.83 -7.47 -40.92
C ARG A 4 11.69 -8.32 -41.47
N VAL A 5 11.50 -9.51 -40.90
CA VAL A 5 10.43 -10.44 -41.25
C VAL A 5 9.56 -10.72 -40.01
N PRO A 6 8.24 -10.91 -40.15
CA PRO A 6 7.37 -11.18 -39.01
C PRO A 6 7.55 -12.62 -38.50
N CYS A 7 7.52 -12.79 -37.18
CA CYS A 7 7.40 -14.09 -36.53
C CYS A 7 6.09 -14.78 -36.97
N LEU A 8 6.15 -16.05 -37.35
CA LEU A 8 4.99 -16.83 -37.80
C LEU A 8 3.91 -17.03 -36.71
N GLU A 9 4.27 -16.93 -35.44
CA GLU A 9 3.36 -17.18 -34.32
C GLU A 9 2.79 -15.89 -33.72
N CYS A 10 3.66 -14.94 -33.34
CA CYS A 10 3.23 -13.71 -32.66
C CYS A 10 3.31 -12.43 -33.52
N GLY A 11 3.76 -12.54 -34.77
CA GLY A 11 3.88 -11.39 -35.69
C GLY A 11 5.01 -10.40 -35.38
N ALA A 12 5.76 -10.58 -34.29
CA ALA A 12 6.86 -9.68 -33.92
C ALA A 12 7.96 -9.64 -35.01
N GLU A 13 8.47 -8.45 -35.32
CA GLU A 13 9.53 -8.26 -36.33
C GLU A 13 10.89 -8.81 -35.87
N ILE A 14 11.40 -9.81 -36.58
CA ILE A 14 12.68 -10.47 -36.32
C ILE A 14 13.65 -10.31 -37.49
N LEU A 15 14.94 -10.53 -37.22
CA LEU A 15 15.95 -10.53 -38.27
C LEU A 15 15.77 -11.78 -39.16
N PRO A 16 16.05 -11.68 -40.47
CA PRO A 16 16.00 -12.86 -41.36
C PRO A 16 16.85 -14.03 -40.86
N ALA A 17 18.06 -13.75 -40.35
CA ALA A 17 18.93 -14.78 -39.77
C ALA A 17 18.30 -15.46 -38.55
N THR A 18 17.52 -14.73 -37.74
CA THR A 18 16.76 -15.32 -36.64
C THR A 18 15.68 -16.24 -37.20
N ALA A 19 14.89 -15.78 -38.18
CA ALA A 19 13.85 -16.58 -38.81
C ALA A 19 14.41 -17.88 -39.43
N GLU A 20 15.56 -17.82 -40.08
CA GLU A 20 16.23 -19.01 -40.61
C GLU A 20 16.66 -19.98 -39.50
N ALA A 21 17.28 -19.48 -38.42
CA ALA A 21 17.78 -20.31 -37.32
C ALA A 21 16.67 -20.88 -36.39
N THR A 22 15.46 -20.34 -36.45
CA THR A 22 14.35 -20.72 -35.57
C THR A 22 13.17 -21.34 -36.30
N GLY A 23 13.21 -21.48 -37.63
CA GLY A 23 12.07 -21.97 -38.42
C GLY A 23 10.93 -20.95 -38.53
N GLY A 24 11.25 -19.66 -38.53
CA GLY A 24 10.31 -18.56 -38.77
C GLY A 24 9.70 -17.94 -37.51
N VAL A 25 10.07 -18.38 -36.32
CA VAL A 25 9.51 -17.86 -35.05
C VAL A 25 10.52 -17.02 -34.26
N CYS A 26 10.09 -16.07 -33.44
CA CYS A 26 11.01 -15.29 -32.61
C CYS A 26 11.58 -16.13 -31.46
N MET A 27 12.69 -15.69 -30.87
CA MET A 27 13.31 -16.39 -29.73
C MET A 27 12.35 -16.57 -28.54
N ALA A 28 11.47 -15.58 -28.29
CA ALA A 28 10.49 -15.67 -27.22
C ALA A 28 9.38 -16.71 -27.48
N CYS A 29 8.95 -16.88 -28.73
CA CYS A 29 8.01 -17.95 -29.11
C CYS A 29 8.71 -19.32 -29.06
N LYS A 30 9.94 -19.41 -29.58
CA LYS A 30 10.76 -20.62 -29.49
C LYS A 30 11.00 -21.08 -28.05
N GLN A 31 11.13 -20.15 -27.11
CA GLN A 31 11.30 -20.44 -25.67
C GLN A 31 9.96 -20.57 -24.90
N GLY A 32 8.81 -20.37 -25.55
CA GLY A 32 7.49 -20.43 -24.90
C GLY A 32 7.18 -19.26 -23.93
N ILE A 33 8.03 -18.24 -23.86
CA ILE A 33 7.87 -17.11 -22.92
C ILE A 33 7.10 -15.93 -23.49
N ARG A 34 6.73 -15.96 -24.78
CA ARG A 34 6.10 -14.82 -25.47
C ARG A 34 4.84 -14.32 -24.78
N LYS A 35 3.95 -15.25 -24.39
CA LYS A 35 2.70 -14.92 -23.70
C LYS A 35 2.96 -14.22 -22.36
N SER A 36 3.95 -14.69 -21.60
CA SER A 36 4.34 -14.05 -20.33
C SER A 36 4.84 -12.62 -20.56
N ILE A 37 5.69 -12.41 -21.57
CA ILE A 37 6.19 -11.07 -21.91
C ILE A 37 5.05 -10.13 -22.26
N GLU A 38 4.06 -10.58 -23.03
CA GLU A 38 2.91 -9.75 -23.41
C GLU A 38 2.00 -9.42 -22.23
N VAL A 39 1.77 -10.38 -21.32
CA VAL A 39 1.04 -10.15 -20.07
C VAL A 39 1.78 -9.13 -19.20
N SER A 40 3.08 -9.33 -18.97
CA SER A 40 3.90 -8.37 -18.21
C SER A 40 3.91 -6.99 -18.86
N LYS A 41 4.04 -6.91 -20.18
CA LYS A 41 4.00 -5.63 -20.91
C LYS A 41 2.69 -4.89 -20.68
N LYS A 42 1.54 -5.58 -20.83
CA LYS A 42 0.22 -4.99 -20.55
C LYS A 42 0.11 -4.55 -19.09
N TYR A 43 0.55 -5.38 -18.15
CA TYR A 43 0.56 -5.02 -16.73
C TYR A 43 1.36 -3.73 -16.47
N TYR A 44 2.58 -3.62 -17.01
CA TYR A 44 3.38 -2.39 -16.88
C TYR A 44 2.80 -1.18 -17.63
N GLU A 45 2.04 -1.38 -18.71
CA GLU A 45 1.31 -0.32 -19.40
C GLU A 45 0.13 0.18 -18.57
N GLU A 46 -0.60 -0.71 -17.92
CA GLU A 46 -1.68 -0.37 -16.98
C GLU A 46 -1.13 0.38 -15.75
N LEU A 47 -0.01 -0.07 -15.17
CA LEU A 47 0.65 0.62 -14.05
C LEU A 47 1.16 2.04 -14.38
N LYS A 48 1.32 2.36 -15.67
CA LYS A 48 1.68 3.72 -16.13
C LYS A 48 0.47 4.63 -16.27
N LYS A 49 -0.75 4.09 -16.24
CA LYS A 49 -1.95 4.93 -16.25
C LYS A 49 -1.95 5.75 -14.96
N TYR A 50 -2.35 7.00 -15.14
CA TYR A 50 -2.49 7.91 -14.02
C TYR A 50 -3.59 7.40 -13.08
N ASP A 51 -3.28 7.35 -11.79
CA ASP A 51 -4.19 6.98 -10.72
C ASP A 51 -4.29 8.16 -9.73
N PRO A 52 -5.46 8.82 -9.63
CA PRO A 52 -5.70 9.89 -8.68
C PRO A 52 -5.42 9.50 -7.22
N MET A 53 -5.71 8.26 -6.82
CA MET A 53 -5.50 7.80 -5.44
C MET A 53 -4.03 7.68 -5.12
N ARG A 54 -3.25 7.13 -6.06
CA ARG A 54 -1.81 7.11 -5.96
C ARG A 54 -1.23 8.52 -5.91
N ALA A 55 -1.74 9.45 -6.72
CA ALA A 55 -1.28 10.84 -6.71
C ALA A 55 -1.60 11.56 -5.39
N LEU A 56 -2.80 11.33 -4.83
CA LEU A 56 -3.18 11.80 -3.49
C LEU A 56 -2.19 11.27 -2.45
N TRP A 57 -1.96 9.96 -2.42
CA TRP A 57 -1.04 9.32 -1.48
C TRP A 57 0.38 9.88 -1.59
N GLU A 58 0.93 9.98 -2.81
CA GLU A 58 2.25 10.56 -3.06
C GLU A 58 2.34 12.01 -2.57
N SER A 59 1.28 12.81 -2.76
CA SER A 59 1.21 14.20 -2.28
C SER A 59 1.22 14.29 -0.74
N LEU A 60 0.41 13.46 -0.08
CA LEU A 60 0.34 13.40 1.39
C LEU A 60 1.66 12.93 2.00
N VAL A 61 2.27 11.87 1.46
CA VAL A 61 3.60 11.40 1.91
C VAL A 61 4.66 12.47 1.75
N ASN A 62 4.65 13.20 0.63
CA ASN A 62 5.58 14.31 0.43
C ASN A 62 5.36 15.42 1.48
N ARG A 63 4.12 15.78 1.80
CA ARG A 63 3.83 16.76 2.85
C ARG A 63 4.29 16.28 4.22
N VAL A 64 3.98 15.03 4.60
CA VAL A 64 4.36 14.48 5.90
C VAL A 64 5.88 14.42 6.11
N TYR A 65 6.66 14.02 5.09
CA TYR A 65 8.09 13.73 5.28
C TYR A 65 9.06 14.73 4.63
N LYS A 66 8.58 15.66 3.81
CA LYS A 66 9.43 16.62 3.07
C LYS A 66 9.09 18.09 3.34
N THR A 67 8.21 18.38 4.28
CA THR A 67 7.87 19.74 4.72
C THR A 67 8.11 19.88 6.22
N GLU A 68 8.25 21.11 6.72
CA GLU A 68 8.50 21.36 8.14
C GLU A 68 7.23 21.15 8.99
N GLU A 69 6.06 21.39 8.40
CA GLU A 69 4.76 21.21 9.06
C GLU A 69 4.44 19.73 9.30
N GLY A 70 4.99 18.83 8.48
CA GLY A 70 4.90 17.39 8.65
C GLY A 70 3.46 16.87 8.72
N PHE A 71 3.22 15.87 9.57
CA PHE A 71 1.89 15.29 9.79
C PHE A 71 0.90 16.29 10.40
N ASP A 72 1.38 17.19 11.26
CA ASP A 72 0.54 18.20 11.92
C ASP A 72 0.08 19.31 10.97
N GLY A 73 0.75 19.45 9.82
CA GLY A 73 0.35 20.34 8.72
C GLY A 73 -0.77 19.80 7.83
N LEU A 74 -1.26 18.59 8.10
CA LEU A 74 -2.39 18.00 7.39
C LEU A 74 -3.72 18.44 8.03
N THR A 75 -4.79 18.45 7.24
CA THR A 75 -6.16 18.59 7.79
C THR A 75 -6.57 17.33 8.56
N GLU A 76 -7.59 17.41 9.42
CA GLU A 76 -8.06 16.25 10.20
C GLU A 76 -8.44 15.04 9.31
N ASP A 77 -9.17 15.26 8.23
CA ASP A 77 -9.54 14.20 7.29
C ASP A 77 -8.29 13.59 6.60
N GLU A 78 -7.30 14.41 6.24
CA GLU A 78 -6.03 13.93 5.68
C GLU A 78 -5.22 13.14 6.71
N GLN A 79 -5.16 13.59 7.96
CA GLN A 79 -4.48 12.88 9.04
C GLN A 79 -5.11 11.50 9.28
N MET A 80 -6.44 11.43 9.31
CA MET A 80 -7.17 10.15 9.45
C MET A 80 -6.88 9.23 8.27
N TYR A 81 -6.97 9.74 7.04
CA TYR A 81 -6.66 8.95 5.84
C TYR A 81 -5.23 8.41 5.87
N VAL A 82 -4.24 9.25 6.19
CA VAL A 82 -2.83 8.85 6.29
C VAL A 82 -2.63 7.83 7.40
N ALA A 83 -3.14 8.09 8.60
CA ALA A 83 -2.97 7.20 9.75
C ALA A 83 -3.54 5.80 9.48
N VAL A 84 -4.72 5.70 8.88
CA VAL A 84 -5.33 4.40 8.54
C VAL A 84 -4.61 3.73 7.37
N THR A 85 -4.18 4.47 6.35
CA THR A 85 -3.38 3.90 5.25
C THR A 85 -2.05 3.35 5.74
N VAL A 86 -1.39 4.06 6.66
CA VAL A 86 -0.14 3.61 7.30
C VAL A 86 -0.39 2.39 8.17
N LEU A 87 -1.46 2.37 8.98
CA LEU A 87 -1.84 1.19 9.76
C LEU A 87 -2.01 -0.04 8.85
N ASP A 88 -2.84 0.07 7.81
CA ASP A 88 -3.12 -1.03 6.89
C ASP A 88 -1.82 -1.52 6.21
N GLY A 89 -0.97 -0.61 5.77
CA GLY A 89 0.34 -0.95 5.20
C GLY A 89 1.28 -1.65 6.17
N GLU A 90 1.38 -1.17 7.42
CA GLU A 90 2.27 -1.75 8.44
C GLU A 90 1.81 -3.16 8.84
N VAL A 91 0.51 -3.34 9.09
CA VAL A 91 -0.07 -4.63 9.49
C VAL A 91 0.04 -5.65 8.36
N ASN A 92 -0.20 -5.27 7.11
CA ASN A 92 -0.03 -6.19 5.97
C ASN A 92 1.45 -6.51 5.67
N ASN A 93 2.39 -5.63 6.06
CA ASN A 93 3.82 -5.86 5.84
C ASN A 93 4.48 -6.65 6.98
N GLY A 94 4.04 -6.46 8.22
CA GLY A 94 4.71 -7.05 9.38
C GLY A 94 3.85 -7.27 10.61
N GLY A 95 2.54 -6.99 10.59
CA GLY A 95 1.64 -7.18 11.74
C GLY A 95 1.48 -5.94 12.63
N MET A 96 0.63 -6.07 13.65
CA MET A 96 0.37 -5.03 14.64
C MET A 96 1.62 -4.67 15.44
N ASP A 97 2.52 -5.62 15.69
CA ASP A 97 3.80 -5.36 16.34
C ASP A 97 4.64 -4.36 15.55
N GLN A 98 4.72 -4.51 14.22
CA GLN A 98 5.44 -3.58 13.35
C GLN A 98 4.83 -2.17 13.39
N PHE A 99 3.49 -2.07 13.36
CA PHE A 99 2.79 -0.79 13.50
C PHE A 99 3.15 -0.11 14.82
N PHE A 100 3.12 -0.83 15.95
CA PHE A 100 3.46 -0.24 17.25
C PHE A 100 4.96 0.08 17.40
N PHE A 101 5.83 -0.76 16.86
CA PHE A 101 7.29 -0.63 17.00
C PHE A 101 7.87 0.53 16.19
N ASN A 102 7.32 0.76 15.00
CA ASN A 102 7.77 1.83 14.11
C ASN A 102 7.28 3.20 14.57
N SER A 103 7.71 4.25 13.86
CA SER A 103 7.18 5.60 14.10
C SER A 103 5.68 5.68 13.86
N SER A 104 5.11 4.81 13.03
CA SER A 104 3.67 4.70 12.74
C SER A 104 2.80 4.51 13.99
N GLY A 105 3.32 3.89 15.05
CA GLY A 105 2.60 3.74 16.31
C GLY A 105 2.22 5.07 16.97
N SER A 106 2.86 6.19 16.62
CA SER A 106 2.43 7.51 17.10
C SER A 106 1.08 7.95 16.52
N TYR A 107 0.63 7.31 15.44
CA TYR A 107 -0.65 7.58 14.81
C TYR A 107 -1.81 6.77 15.39
N TYR A 108 -1.60 6.00 16.47
CA TYR A 108 -2.61 5.11 17.04
C TYR A 108 -3.98 5.78 17.26
N ASP A 109 -4.04 6.89 17.99
CA ASP A 109 -5.32 7.58 18.27
C ASP A 109 -5.98 8.11 16.99
N THR A 110 -5.17 8.65 16.07
CA THR A 110 -5.67 9.15 14.78
C THR A 110 -6.17 8.01 13.88
N ALA A 111 -5.51 6.85 13.91
CA ALA A 111 -5.96 5.65 13.20
C ALA A 111 -7.26 5.12 13.80
N VAL A 112 -7.40 5.10 15.13
CA VAL A 112 -8.67 4.75 15.81
C VAL A 112 -9.80 5.65 15.35
N ASN A 113 -9.60 6.97 15.36
CA ASN A 113 -10.61 7.93 14.88
C ASN A 113 -10.92 7.75 13.39
N GLY A 114 -9.90 7.52 12.55
CA GLY A 114 -10.09 7.25 11.14
C GLY A 114 -10.91 5.97 10.90
N LEU A 115 -10.61 4.87 11.60
CA LEU A 115 -11.36 3.62 11.47
C LEU A 115 -12.83 3.78 11.88
N ILE A 116 -13.12 4.62 12.88
CA ILE A 116 -14.49 5.00 13.25
C ILE A 116 -15.18 5.70 12.07
N GLU A 117 -14.56 6.73 11.49
CA GLU A 117 -15.11 7.48 10.36
C GLU A 117 -15.30 6.63 9.10
N LEU A 118 -14.37 5.71 8.83
CA LEU A 118 -14.44 4.72 7.74
C LEU A 118 -15.48 3.61 7.99
N LYS A 119 -16.03 3.54 9.22
CA LYS A 119 -16.90 2.45 9.69
C LYS A 119 -16.25 1.08 9.50
N ALA A 120 -14.94 0.99 9.72
CA ALA A 120 -14.14 -0.23 9.65
C ALA A 120 -14.18 -0.93 11.01
N THR A 121 -15.34 -1.53 11.33
CA THR A 121 -15.64 -2.00 12.68
C THR A 121 -14.77 -3.15 13.15
N ASN A 122 -14.33 -4.03 12.24
CA ASN A 122 -13.47 -5.16 12.61
C ASN A 122 -12.04 -4.68 12.82
N ALA A 123 -11.50 -3.88 11.89
CA ALA A 123 -10.18 -3.27 12.03
C ALA A 123 -10.08 -2.39 13.29
N LEU A 124 -11.12 -1.62 13.60
CA LEU A 124 -11.20 -0.83 14.84
C LEU A 124 -11.12 -1.71 16.09
N ARG A 125 -11.94 -2.77 16.14
CA ARG A 125 -11.91 -3.74 17.25
C ARG A 125 -10.52 -4.36 17.38
N LEU A 126 -9.93 -4.81 16.28
CA LEU A 126 -8.64 -5.50 16.26
C LEU A 126 -7.49 -4.58 16.72
N LEU A 127 -7.44 -3.33 16.23
CA LEU A 127 -6.44 -2.36 16.65
C LEU A 127 -6.55 -2.02 18.15
N THR A 128 -7.78 -1.79 18.62
CA THR A 128 -8.01 -1.45 20.04
C THR A 128 -7.76 -2.63 20.97
N GLU A 129 -8.09 -3.85 20.53
CA GLU A 129 -7.76 -5.09 21.24
C GLU A 129 -6.25 -5.30 21.33
N ALA A 130 -5.50 -5.02 20.26
CA ALA A 130 -4.04 -5.08 20.27
C ALA A 130 -3.42 -4.03 21.20
N GLY A 131 -3.96 -2.79 21.17
CA GLY A 131 -3.55 -1.71 22.09
C GLY A 131 -3.82 -2.05 23.56
N GLU A 132 -4.96 -2.68 23.85
CA GLU A 132 -5.27 -3.19 25.20
C GLU A 132 -4.31 -4.30 25.63
N LEU A 133 -4.09 -5.27 24.75
CA LEU A 133 -3.27 -6.44 25.03
C LEU A 133 -1.80 -6.11 25.32
N VAL A 134 -1.23 -5.16 24.55
CA VAL A 134 0.19 -4.81 24.66
C VAL A 134 0.42 -3.66 25.65
N PHE A 135 -0.45 -2.65 25.64
CA PHE A 135 -0.23 -1.38 26.36
C PHE A 135 -1.28 -1.08 27.45
N ASN A 136 -2.16 -2.02 27.79
CA ASN A 136 -3.30 -1.80 28.69
C ASN A 136 -4.13 -0.56 28.28
N GLY A 137 -4.31 -0.41 26.96
CA GLY A 137 -5.14 0.63 26.34
C GLY A 137 -4.46 1.98 26.24
N LYS A 138 -3.19 2.11 26.63
CA LYS A 138 -2.44 3.37 26.65
C LYS A 138 -1.24 3.32 25.71
N VAL A 139 -1.51 3.44 24.42
CA VAL A 139 -0.46 3.49 23.40
C VAL A 139 0.15 4.89 23.37
N SER A 140 1.41 5.03 23.79
CA SER A 140 2.09 6.33 23.79
C SER A 140 2.42 6.79 22.38
N GLN A 141 2.39 8.11 22.14
CA GLN A 141 2.94 8.72 20.93
C GLN A 141 4.48 8.66 20.91
N ASP A 142 5.12 8.61 22.08
CA ASP A 142 6.57 8.49 22.22
C ASP A 142 7.04 7.08 21.86
N ARG A 143 8.01 6.99 20.95
CA ARG A 143 8.53 5.71 20.48
C ARG A 143 9.36 4.99 21.52
N GLU A 144 10.16 5.70 22.31
CA GLU A 144 10.98 5.10 23.36
C GLU A 144 10.08 4.49 24.44
N GLU A 145 8.98 5.17 24.80
CA GLU A 145 8.00 4.62 25.74
C GLU A 145 7.34 3.34 25.20
N ARG A 146 7.00 3.28 23.91
CA ARG A 146 6.48 2.04 23.30
C ARG A 146 7.52 0.92 23.27
N TRP A 147 8.77 1.25 22.95
CA TRP A 147 9.87 0.27 22.91
C TRP A 147 10.16 -0.36 24.26
N GLU A 148 10.03 0.38 25.35
CA GLU A 148 10.19 -0.16 26.71
C GLU A 148 9.18 -1.29 27.02
N VAL A 149 8.02 -1.29 26.37
CA VAL A 149 7.02 -2.37 26.46
C VAL A 149 7.32 -3.49 25.47
N LEU A 150 7.68 -3.14 24.23
CA LEU A 150 7.85 -4.10 23.14
C LEU A 150 9.15 -4.91 23.23
N LYS A 151 10.21 -4.38 23.86
CA LYS A 151 11.53 -5.04 23.94
C LYS A 151 11.48 -6.45 24.52
N PHE A 152 10.51 -6.75 25.39
CA PHE A 152 10.34 -8.09 25.97
C PHE A 152 10.04 -9.18 24.93
N ALA A 153 9.55 -8.83 23.73
CA ALA A 153 9.40 -9.80 22.64
C ALA A 153 10.71 -10.07 21.88
N TYR A 154 11.73 -9.22 22.03
CA TYR A 154 13.00 -9.31 21.31
C TYR A 154 14.20 -9.63 22.22
N GLU A 155 14.00 -9.68 23.53
CA GLU A 155 15.02 -10.07 24.51
C GLU A 155 15.07 -11.60 24.73
N ASP A 156 16.24 -12.12 25.11
CA ASP A 156 16.39 -13.53 25.46
C ASP A 156 15.58 -13.87 26.73
N GLY A 157 14.41 -14.47 26.55
CA GLY A 157 13.48 -14.77 27.65
C GLY A 157 12.25 -15.56 27.20
N PRO A 158 11.34 -15.89 28.14
CA PRO A 158 10.04 -16.44 27.77
C PRO A 158 9.25 -15.40 27.00
N GLU A 159 8.73 -15.80 25.84
CA GLU A 159 7.91 -14.94 24.99
C GLU A 159 6.72 -14.37 25.78
N PRO A 160 6.45 -13.05 25.68
CA PRO A 160 5.29 -12.46 26.33
C PRO A 160 3.97 -13.06 25.83
N ALA A 161 3.02 -13.26 26.73
CA ALA A 161 1.72 -13.85 26.40
C ALA A 161 0.93 -13.05 25.33
N TRP A 162 1.22 -11.75 25.18
CA TRP A 162 0.59 -10.92 24.17
C TRP A 162 1.04 -11.23 22.74
N VAL A 163 2.20 -11.86 22.52
CA VAL A 163 2.72 -12.17 21.17
C VAL A 163 1.76 -13.09 20.42
N GLN A 164 1.35 -14.20 21.03
CA GLN A 164 0.36 -15.12 20.45
C GLN A 164 -1.02 -14.45 20.25
N GLY A 165 -1.36 -13.47 21.09
CA GLY A 165 -2.57 -12.69 20.92
C GLY A 165 -2.51 -11.78 19.69
N LEU A 166 -1.35 -11.16 19.43
CA LEU A 166 -1.11 -10.38 18.21
C LEU A 166 -1.15 -11.25 16.96
N GLU A 167 -0.53 -12.44 16.97
CA GLU A 167 -0.57 -13.36 15.81
C GLU A 167 -2.01 -13.71 15.39
N ARG A 168 -2.90 -13.93 16.37
CA ARG A 168 -4.33 -14.13 16.08
C ARG A 168 -4.97 -12.87 15.51
N ILE A 169 -4.72 -11.71 16.10
CA ILE A 169 -5.27 -10.43 15.65
C ILE A 169 -4.85 -10.14 14.21
N ASP A 170 -3.57 -10.34 13.88
CA ASP A 170 -3.03 -10.17 12.53
C ASP A 170 -3.71 -11.11 11.54
N GLY A 171 -3.89 -12.38 11.91
CA GLY A 171 -4.63 -13.35 11.09
C GLY A 171 -6.09 -12.93 10.82
N GLU A 172 -6.77 -12.38 11.82
CA GLU A 172 -8.13 -11.82 11.65
C GLU A 172 -8.13 -10.55 10.79
N TYR A 173 -7.10 -9.71 10.90
CA TYR A 173 -6.96 -8.49 10.11
C TYR A 173 -6.70 -8.81 8.64
N TRP A 174 -5.79 -9.73 8.33
CA TRP A 174 -5.45 -10.14 6.97
C TRP A 174 -6.59 -10.85 6.23
N ALA A 175 -7.59 -11.36 6.95
CA ALA A 175 -8.83 -11.84 6.33
C ALA A 175 -9.65 -10.70 5.68
N ASP A 176 -9.30 -9.44 5.98
CA ASP A 176 -9.86 -8.20 5.45
C ASP A 176 -11.40 -8.17 5.40
N PRO A 177 -12.10 -8.45 6.54
CA PRO A 177 -13.56 -8.48 6.56
C PRO A 177 -14.19 -7.11 6.31
N ASP A 178 -13.43 -6.02 6.47
CA ASP A 178 -13.88 -4.65 6.27
C ASP A 178 -13.60 -4.14 4.85
N GLN A 179 -12.85 -4.87 4.02
CA GLN A 179 -12.42 -4.45 2.68
C GLN A 179 -11.70 -3.09 2.74
N MET A 180 -10.60 -3.02 3.48
CA MET A 180 -9.93 -1.78 3.87
C MET A 180 -9.62 -0.85 2.68
N GLY A 181 -9.17 -1.42 1.56
CA GLY A 181 -8.91 -0.66 0.34
C GLY A 181 -10.15 0.07 -0.20
N GLU A 182 -11.32 -0.59 -0.21
CA GLU A 182 -12.58 0.01 -0.66
C GLU A 182 -13.04 1.12 0.30
N LYS A 183 -12.86 0.93 1.61
CA LYS A 183 -13.23 1.93 2.62
C LYS A 183 -12.35 3.17 2.57
N LEU A 184 -11.04 3.00 2.41
CA LEU A 184 -10.09 4.12 2.23
C LEU A 184 -10.42 4.91 0.97
N GLU A 185 -10.70 4.22 -0.13
CA GLU A 185 -11.11 4.87 -1.37
C GLU A 185 -12.42 5.65 -1.21
N ALA A 186 -13.44 5.03 -0.61
CA ALA A 186 -14.72 5.70 -0.36
C ALA A 186 -14.53 6.94 0.53
N PHE A 187 -13.75 6.83 1.61
CA PHE A 187 -13.49 7.96 2.50
C PHE A 187 -12.80 9.12 1.77
N ALA A 188 -11.74 8.85 1.00
CA ALA A 188 -11.04 9.88 0.25
C ALA A 188 -11.93 10.58 -0.80
N ARG A 189 -12.87 9.86 -1.40
CA ARG A 189 -13.86 10.43 -2.33
C ARG A 189 -14.91 11.27 -1.59
N ASP A 190 -15.51 10.72 -0.54
CA ASP A 190 -16.58 11.35 0.22
C ASP A 190 -16.12 12.65 0.90
N ARG A 191 -14.86 12.69 1.37
CA ARG A 191 -14.22 13.88 1.95
C ARG A 191 -13.60 14.81 0.92
N GLY A 192 -13.65 14.44 -0.36
CA GLY A 192 -13.10 15.24 -1.46
C GLY A 192 -11.58 15.30 -1.51
N LEU A 193 -10.86 14.45 -0.77
CA LEU A 193 -9.40 14.43 -0.72
C LEU A 193 -8.78 14.15 -2.08
N VAL A 194 -9.42 13.29 -2.88
CA VAL A 194 -8.93 12.91 -4.21
C VAL A 194 -9.29 13.92 -5.31
N GLN A 195 -10.24 14.83 -5.07
CA GLN A 195 -10.74 15.77 -6.09
C GLN A 195 -9.62 16.59 -6.78
N PRO A 196 -8.61 17.13 -6.07
CA PRO A 196 -7.50 17.85 -6.71
C PRO A 196 -6.68 17.01 -7.68
N PHE A 197 -6.80 15.68 -7.61
CA PHE A 197 -6.04 14.70 -8.37
C PHE A 197 -6.90 13.99 -9.43
N GLU A 198 -8.19 14.27 -9.56
CA GLU A 198 -9.03 13.59 -10.57
C GLU A 198 -8.66 14.00 -12.01
N ILE A 199 -8.06 15.19 -12.17
CA ILE A 199 -7.56 15.70 -13.44
C ILE A 199 -6.04 15.52 -13.45
N GLY A 200 -5.56 14.47 -14.13
CA GLY A 200 -4.13 14.19 -14.21
C GLY A 200 -3.30 15.35 -14.82
N PRO A 201 -1.99 15.43 -14.51
CA PRO A 201 -1.11 16.47 -15.01
C PRO A 201 -1.05 16.40 -16.55
N GLY A 202 -1.73 17.34 -17.22
CA GLY A 202 -1.86 17.38 -18.68
C GLY A 202 -3.28 17.63 -19.22
N ASN A 203 -4.31 17.58 -18.38
CA ASN A 203 -5.71 17.85 -18.78
C ASN A 203 -6.16 19.31 -18.52
N GLU A 204 -5.23 20.27 -18.55
CA GLU A 204 -5.51 21.71 -18.35
C GLU A 204 -6.14 22.42 -19.58
N ASN A 205 -6.56 21.69 -20.61
CA ASN A 205 -7.23 22.27 -21.78
C ASN A 205 -8.71 21.86 -21.80
N GLY A 206 -9.53 22.53 -20.99
CA GLY A 206 -10.95 22.18 -20.90
C GLY A 206 -11.90 23.23 -20.35
N THR A 207 -11.54 24.51 -20.25
CA THR A 207 -12.53 25.59 -20.10
C THR A 207 -11.92 26.97 -20.37
N ARG A 208 -12.29 27.56 -21.51
CA ARG A 208 -12.41 29.01 -21.71
C ARG A 208 -13.89 29.30 -21.87
#